data_AF-A0A2G6NPL3-F1
#
_entry.id   AF-A0A2G6NPL3-F1
#
_cell.length_a   1.000
_cell.length_b   1.000
_cell.length_c   1.000
_cell.angle_alpha   90.00
_cell.angle_beta   90.00
_cell.angle_gamma   90.00
#
_symmetry.space_group_name_H-M   'P 1'
#
loop_
_entity.id
_entity.type
_entity.pdbx_description
1 polymer ?
#
loop_
_entity_poly.entity_id
_entity_poly.type
_entity_poly.pdbx_seq_one_letter_code
_entity_poly.pdbx_strand_id
1 'polypeptide(L)' 'MLFNSYEFIFIFLPISFLGYFFLKNKTSIQAAQIWLLFCSLFFYAFWHLAYLPILLSSIVFNYIIASTLNKAL' A
#
# COMPACT_ATOMS: atom_id res chain seq x y z
N MET A 1 12.65 5.79 -3.99
CA MET A 1 13.59 5.13 -3.08
C MET A 1 13.80 3.70 -3.55
N LEU A 2 15.04 3.28 -3.80
CA LEU A 2 15.33 1.90 -4.25
C LEU A 2 15.20 0.93 -3.07
N PHE A 3 14.80 -0.32 -3.33
CA PHE A 3 14.78 -1.36 -2.29
C PHE A 3 16.16 -1.59 -1.65
N ASN A 4 17.24 -1.42 -2.43
CA ASN A 4 18.62 -1.55 -1.96
C ASN A 4 19.17 -0.27 -1.31
N SER A 5 18.37 0.79 -1.19
CA SER A 5 18.84 2.04 -0.58
C SER A 5 18.84 1.96 0.95
N TYR A 6 19.81 2.62 1.58
CA TYR A 6 19.90 2.72 3.03
C TYR A 6 18.65 3.35 3.66
N GLU A 7 18.05 4.35 3.00
CA GLU A 7 16.79 4.97 3.41
C GLU A 7 15.66 3.93 3.50
N PHE A 8 15.60 2.97 2.57
CA PHE A 8 14.56 1.95 2.60
C PHE A 8 14.74 1.01 3.78
N ILE A 9 15.95 0.51 3.96
CA ILE A 9 16.26 -0.54 4.94
C ILE A 9 16.17 0.02 6.37
N PHE A 10 16.72 1.22 6.61
CA PHE A 10 16.89 1.75 7.97
C PHE A 10 15.82 2.74 8.40
N ILE A 11 15.02 3.28 7.47
CA ILE A 11 13.96 4.25 7.80
C ILE A 11 12.60 3.68 7.42
N PHE A 12 12.35 3.43 6.14
CA PHE A 12 11.02 3.07 5.68
C PHE A 12 10.54 1.71 6.20
N LEU A 13 11.39 0.69 6.15
CA LEU A 13 11.06 -0.66 6.61
C LEU A 13 10.77 -0.72 8.12
N PRO A 14 11.61 -0.16 9.02
CA PRO A 14 11.29 -0.16 10.45
C PRO A 14 10.06 0.69 10.76
N ILE A 15 9.85 1.84 10.11
CA ILE A 15 8.66 2.67 10.35
C ILE A 15 7.39 1.95 9.90
N SER A 16 7.38 1.38 8.69
CA SER A 16 6.22 0.64 8.17
C SER A 16 5.90 -0.57 9.05
N PHE A 17 6.92 -1.33 9.48
CA PHE A 17 6.78 -2.49 10.35
C PHE A 17 6.26 -2.10 11.75
N LEU A 18 6.93 -1.15 12.42
CA LEU A 18 6.54 -0.72 13.76
C LEU A 18 5.14 -0.09 13.76
N GLY A 19 4.83 0.73 12.76
CA GLY A 19 3.49 1.29 12.60
C GLY A 19 2.43 0.20 12.47
N TYR A 20 2.67 -0.85 11.67
CA TYR A 20 1.73 -1.96 11.53
C TYR A 20 1.47 -2.66 12.88
N PHE A 21 2.52 -3.06 13.60
CA PHE A 21 2.35 -3.74 14.88
C PHE A 21 1.71 -2.85 15.94
N PHE A 22 2.05 -1.56 15.96
CA PHE A 22 1.46 -0.60 16.88
C PHE A 22 -0.05 -0.43 16.62
N LEU A 23 -0.46 -0.21 15.37
CA LEU A 23 -1.88 -0.06 15.02
C LEU A 23 -2.66 -1.36 15.20
N LYS A 24 -2.05 -2.51 14.89
CA LYS A 24 -2.66 -3.83 15.09
C LYS A 24 -3.03 -4.06 16.55
N ASN A 25 -2.15 -3.65 17.48
CA ASN A 25 -2.40 -3.82 18.91
C ASN A 25 -3.42 -2.84 19.49
N LYS A 26 -3.59 -1.65 18.90
CA LYS A 26 -4.44 -0.59 19.47
C LYS A 26 -5.84 -0.46 18.87
N THR A 27 -6.02 -0.63 17.56
CA THR A 27 -7.22 -0.09 16.87
C THR A 27 -7.82 -1.00 15.79
N SER A 28 -7.66 -2.33 15.90
CA SER A 28 -8.13 -3.35 14.95
C SER A 28 -7.24 -3.59 13.72
N ILE A 29 -7.33 -4.81 13.17
CA ILE A 29 -6.57 -5.29 12.00
C ILE A 29 -6.78 -4.38 10.79
N GLN A 30 -7.97 -3.80 10.64
CA GLN A 30 -8.32 -2.89 9.53
C GLN A 30 -7.44 -1.64 9.52
N ALA A 31 -7.20 -1.01 10.67
CA ALA A 31 -6.35 0.18 10.75
C ALA A 31 -4.90 -0.14 10.36
N ALA A 32 -4.40 -1.31 10.77
CA ALA A 32 -3.07 -1.79 10.40
C ALA A 32 -2.95 -2.07 8.89
N GLN A 33 -4.00 -2.60 8.27
CA GLN A 33 -4.05 -2.77 6.81
C GLN A 33 -4.06 -1.44 6.07
N ILE A 34 -4.83 -0.45 6.54
CA ILE A 34 -4.85 0.90 5.97
C ILE A 34 -3.47 1.55 6.05
N TRP A 35 -2.76 1.39 7.18
CA TRP A 35 -1.38 1.87 7.31
C TRP A 35 -0.44 1.27 6.26
N LEU A 36 -0.48 -0.06 6.08
CA LEU A 36 0.33 -0.72 5.05
C LEU A 36 -0.01 -0.26 3.63
N LEU A 37 -1.29 0.01 3.35
CA LEU A 37 -1.73 0.57 2.08
C LEU A 37 -1.16 1.98 1.86
N PHE A 38 -1.15 2.83 2.88
CA PHE A 38 -0.51 4.15 2.78
C PHE A 38 1.01 4.04 2.59
N CYS A 39 1.68 3.15 3.33
CA CYS A 39 3.11 2.91 3.17
C CYS A 39 3.45 2.47 1.73
N SER A 40 2.66 1.56 1.15
CA SER A 40 2.89 1.10 -0.21
C SER A 40 2.67 2.21 -1.23
N LEU A 41 1.58 2.98 -1.12
CA LEU A 41 1.31 4.13 -1.99
C LEU A 41 2.41 5.17 -1.90
N PHE A 42 2.89 5.50 -0.69
CA PHE A 42 4.00 6.44 -0.50
C PHE A 42 5.29 5.94 -1.17
N PHE A 43 5.62 4.66 -1.01
CA PHE A 43 6.78 4.07 -1.66
C PHE A 43 6.72 4.16 -3.19
N TYR A 44 5.54 3.92 -3.77
CA TYR A 44 5.30 4.09 -5.21
C TYR A 44 5.36 5.56 -5.66
N ALA A 45 4.82 6.49 -4.86
CA ALA A 45 4.84 7.92 -5.15
C ALA A 45 6.26 8.50 -5.17
N PHE A 46 7.15 7.98 -4.31
CA PHE A 46 8.47 8.55 -4.07
C PHE A 46 9.32 8.66 -5.36
N TRP A 47 9.16 7.74 -6.30
CA TRP A 47 9.89 7.75 -7.56
C TRP A 47 9.32 8.72 -8.59
N HIS A 48 8.01 8.64 -8.79
CA HIS A 48 7.31 9.53 -9.69
C HIS A 48 5.83 9.54 -9.32
N LEU A 49 5.30 10.72 -8.98
CA LEU A 49 3.90 10.87 -8.58
C LEU A 49 2.93 10.34 -9.65
N ALA A 50 3.31 10.37 -10.93
CA ALA A 50 2.48 9.86 -12.03
C ALA A 50 2.22 8.34 -11.98
N TYR A 51 3.06 7.55 -11.30
CA TYR A 51 2.82 6.11 -11.16
C TYR A 51 1.68 5.79 -10.19
N LEU A 52 1.39 6.70 -9.27
CA LEU A 52 0.34 6.52 -8.26
C LEU A 52 -1.07 6.47 -8.90
N PRO A 53 -1.50 7.43 -9.74
CA PRO A 53 -2.78 7.33 -10.45
C PRO A 53 -2.80 6.14 -11.40
N ILE A 54 -1.69 5.79 -12.07
CA ILE A 54 -1.63 4.58 -12.93
C ILE A 54 -1.92 3.31 -12.13
N LEU A 55 -1.28 3.15 -10.97
CA LEU A 55 -1.49 2.03 -10.06
C LEU A 55 -2.95 1.99 -9.56
N LEU A 56 -3.48 3.12 -9.08
CA LEU A 56 -4.84 3.21 -8.57
C LEU A 56 -5.88 2.92 -9.68
N SER A 57 -5.70 3.48 -10.87
CA SER A 57 -6.56 3.18 -12.02
C SER A 57 -6.54 1.70 -12.37
N SER A 58 -5.37 1.06 -12.35
CA SER A 58 -5.25 -0.37 -12.57
C SER A 58 -5.99 -1.19 -11.51
N ILE A 59 -5.82 -0.87 -10.22
CA ILE A 59 -6.53 -1.56 -9.13
C ILE A 59 -8.04 -1.43 -9.28
N VAL A 60 -8.53 -0.21 -9.52
CA VAL A 60 -9.97 0.07 -9.68
C VAL A 60 -10.54 -0.66 -10.91
N PHE A 61 -9.84 -0.59 -12.03
CA PHE A 61 -10.26 -1.26 -13.26
C PHE A 61 -10.34 -2.78 -13.08
N ASN A 62 -9.31 -3.40 -12.49
CA ASN A 62 -9.30 -4.83 -12.19
C ASN A 62 -10.41 -5.21 -11.21
N TYR A 63 -10.64 -4.41 -10.18
CA TYR A 63 -11.70 -4.65 -9.21
C TYR A 63 -13.10 -4.61 -9.86
N ILE A 64 -13.35 -3.62 -10.73
CA ILE A 64 -14.63 -3.50 -11.44
C ILE A 64 -14.87 -4.73 -12.33
N ILE A 65 -13.87 -5.13 -13.13
CA ILE A 65 -13.98 -6.31 -13.99
C ILE A 65 -14.26 -7.55 -13.16
N ALA A 66 -13.45 -7.81 -12.13
CA ALA A 66 -13.63 -8.98 -11.26
C ALA A 66 -15.01 -8.99 -10.58
N SER A 67 -15.50 -7.84 -10.11
CA SER A 67 -16.81 -7.71 -9.48
C SER A 67 -17.96 -7.96 -10.46
N THR A 68 -17.82 -7.52 -11.71
CA THR A 68 -18.81 -7.75 -12.77
C THR A 68 -18.85 -9.21 -13.16
N LEU A 69 -17.67 -9.84 -13.26
CA LEU A 69 -17.55 -11.26 -13.60
C LEU A 69 -18.12 -12.16 -12.50
N ASN A 70 -17.81 -11.87 -11.23
CA ASN A 70 -18.35 -12.62 -10.09
C ASN A 70 -19.86 -12.44 -9.90
N LYS A 71 -20.46 -11.33 -10.37
CA LYS A 71 -21.92 -11.14 -10.36
C LYS A 71 -22.63 -11.86 -11.50
N ALA A 72 -21.91 -12.27 -12.55
CA ALA A 72 -22.45 -12.95 -13.71
C ALA A 72 -22.46 -14.49 -13.58
N LEU A 73 -21.85 -15.03 -12.52
CA LEU A 73 -21.88 -16.44 -12.10
C LEU A 73 -22.84 -16.62 -10.93
#